data_AF-A0AAN8EKJ5-F1
#
_entry.id   AF-A0AAN8EKJ5-F1
#
_cell.length_a   1.000
_cell.length_b   1.000
_cell.length_c   1.000
_cell.angle_alpha   90.00
_cell.angle_beta   90.00
_cell.angle_gamma   90.00
#
_symmetry.space_group_name_H-M   'P 1'
#
loop_
_entity.id
_entity.type
_entity.pdbx_description
1 polymer ?
#
loop_
_entity_poly.entity_id
_entity_poly.type
_entity_poly.pdbx_seq_one_letter_code
_entity_poly.pdbx_strand_id
1 'polypeptide(L)'
;MPDKDLRKQALKGGKTTSRKAEVRSAYSTPASSRPTSARGSRVASRIASRDVSDDEGDLGALSDDTSQSINSIDAFLESDDFTETNADALKQDLSSTIDEVLERKGSSTEGREEALKRYNRILTSHHFGDVLYGRVDSILASLSKSIRTESSSNEAVKALRAVSLTAISFQNDSLYDTMGSLVKRTIEDSQDNVTKAAALHCLGICLCFGGAGESEMAETCTFLLEIVQSDGAFVGADDSPEVVAAALQTYAYLITEVQDLEAESEDAVEAFMEQLDSGDADVQIAAGEAIALLFEKSYTPREDDEESEGEGDEEEDSDGPSMIDKSLVRRYNAYHNPSEVLDKVQNLANLSSKGLNKTDKQKIHRSFASVAITVEDPRAGLQSNNASRLLVRIHREGEIKVDKWWKLMRLNALRRLLAGGFINHYFEGNKQVLNSLPVLVRSTGGTLSPRRTPKRGGDRYGASRRFVSAEEY
;
A
#
# COMPACT_ATOMS: atom_id res chain seq x y z
N MET A 1 -46.33 -0.69 -69.18
CA MET A 1 -47.18 0.52 -69.19
C MET A 1 -48.32 0.30 -68.20
N PRO A 2 -48.54 1.17 -67.20
CA PRO A 2 -47.64 2.09 -66.46
C PRO A 2 -47.61 1.71 -64.94
N ASP A 3 -46.52 1.93 -64.21
CA ASP A 3 -46.15 3.15 -63.44
C ASP A 3 -47.18 3.65 -62.42
N LYS A 4 -46.76 3.60 -61.13
CA LYS A 4 -47.14 4.38 -59.91
C LYS A 4 -46.97 3.45 -58.71
N ASP A 5 -46.25 3.72 -57.62
CA ASP A 5 -45.78 4.98 -57.02
C ASP A 5 -44.56 4.66 -56.14
N LEU A 6 -43.37 5.08 -56.57
CA LEU A 6 -42.22 5.31 -55.70
C LEU A 6 -42.25 6.79 -55.31
N ARG A 7 -42.85 7.14 -54.15
CA ARG A 7 -42.63 8.39 -53.36
C ARG A 7 -43.73 8.63 -52.31
N LYS A 8 -43.69 7.84 -51.23
CA LYS A 8 -44.14 8.24 -49.88
C LYS A 8 -43.25 7.46 -48.89
N GLN A 9 -42.00 7.84 -48.67
CA GLN A 9 -41.60 8.91 -47.73
C GLN A 9 -42.55 8.94 -46.52
N ALA A 10 -42.22 8.12 -45.52
CA ALA A 10 -41.42 8.50 -44.36
C ALA A 10 -42.33 8.94 -43.20
N LEU A 11 -42.25 8.20 -42.09
CA LEU A 11 -42.39 8.63 -40.69
C LEU A 11 -42.98 7.49 -39.84
N LYS A 12 -42.41 7.34 -38.64
CA LYS A 12 -42.71 6.39 -37.54
C LYS A 12 -41.95 5.07 -37.66
N GLY A 13 -40.99 4.74 -36.81
CA GLY A 13 -40.57 5.27 -35.51
C GLY A 13 -39.98 4.09 -34.76
N GLY A 14 -38.64 4.01 -34.72
CA GLY A 14 -37.91 2.90 -34.11
C GLY A 14 -38.01 2.92 -32.59
N LYS A 15 -38.33 1.77 -32.01
CA LYS A 15 -37.98 1.43 -30.61
C LYS A 15 -36.92 0.33 -30.68
N THR A 16 -35.69 0.69 -30.33
CA THR A 16 -34.58 -0.23 -30.14
C THR A 16 -34.60 -0.73 -28.70
N THR A 17 -34.92 -2.01 -28.48
CA THR A 17 -34.65 -2.69 -27.22
C THR A 17 -33.28 -3.36 -27.27
N SER A 18 -32.52 -3.11 -26.21
CA SER A 18 -31.10 -3.39 -26.03
C SER A 18 -30.72 -4.89 -26.04
N ARG A 19 -29.52 -5.16 -26.58
CA ARG A 19 -28.90 -6.45 -26.84
C ARG A 19 -28.11 -6.96 -25.62
N LYS A 20 -28.74 -7.00 -24.44
CA LYS A 20 -28.12 -7.43 -23.15
C LYS A 20 -28.90 -8.51 -22.40
N ALA A 21 -29.66 -9.35 -23.12
CA ALA A 21 -30.49 -10.41 -22.52
C ALA A 21 -30.38 -11.77 -23.22
N GLU A 22 -29.31 -12.04 -23.98
CA GLU A 22 -29.19 -13.27 -24.79
C GLU A 22 -27.84 -13.98 -24.63
N VAL A 23 -27.33 -14.07 -23.39
CA VAL A 23 -26.14 -14.92 -23.07
C VAL A 23 -26.35 -15.78 -21.81
N ARG A 24 -27.51 -15.74 -21.14
CA ARG A 24 -27.78 -16.53 -19.92
C ARG A 24 -28.52 -17.87 -20.12
N SER A 25 -28.62 -18.38 -21.35
CA SER A 25 -29.32 -19.64 -21.61
C SER A 25 -28.70 -20.46 -22.74
N ALA A 26 -27.47 -20.93 -22.53
CA ALA A 26 -26.94 -22.06 -23.27
C ALA A 26 -25.93 -22.76 -22.36
N TYR A 27 -26.39 -23.82 -21.68
CA TYR A 27 -25.65 -25.03 -21.29
C TYR A 27 -26.44 -25.72 -20.19
N SER A 28 -27.43 -26.51 -20.60
CA SER A 28 -28.07 -27.51 -19.77
C SER A 28 -28.20 -28.77 -20.58
N THR A 29 -27.56 -29.86 -20.14
CA THR A 29 -28.03 -31.27 -20.19
C THR A 29 -26.96 -32.21 -19.58
N PRO A 30 -27.32 -33.42 -19.13
CA PRO A 30 -27.02 -33.88 -17.77
C PRO A 30 -26.19 -35.17 -17.71
N ALA A 31 -25.64 -35.50 -16.54
CA ALA A 31 -25.21 -36.87 -16.25
C ALA A 31 -25.31 -37.23 -14.77
N SER A 32 -26.13 -38.23 -14.52
CA SER A 32 -26.28 -38.99 -13.28
C SER A 32 -25.03 -39.81 -12.96
N SER A 33 -24.55 -39.77 -11.71
CA SER A 33 -24.47 -40.94 -10.82
C SER A 33 -23.58 -40.68 -9.58
N ARG A 34 -24.11 -41.09 -8.43
CA ARG A 34 -23.44 -41.29 -7.12
C ARG A 34 -23.40 -42.81 -6.88
N PRO A 35 -22.82 -43.35 -5.78
CA PRO A 35 -21.68 -42.90 -4.96
C PRO A 35 -20.73 -44.09 -4.59
N THR A 36 -19.51 -43.83 -4.09
CA THR A 36 -18.87 -44.71 -3.09
C THR A 36 -17.82 -43.96 -2.28
N SER A 37 -18.05 -43.91 -0.97
CA SER A 37 -17.14 -43.44 0.07
C SER A 37 -16.10 -44.49 0.42
N ALA A 38 -14.84 -44.09 0.60
CA ALA A 38 -13.87 -44.80 1.43
C ALA A 38 -13.07 -43.82 2.29
N ARG A 39 -13.07 -44.10 3.60
CA ARG A 39 -12.32 -43.43 4.65
C ARG A 39 -10.84 -43.82 4.59
N GLY A 40 -9.96 -42.87 4.92
CA GLY A 40 -8.74 -43.14 5.66
C GLY A 40 -7.43 -42.92 4.90
N SER A 41 -6.72 -41.85 5.25
CA SER A 41 -5.44 -41.98 5.97
C SER A 41 -4.86 -40.60 6.24
N ARG A 42 -4.52 -40.37 7.52
CA ARG A 42 -3.58 -39.36 7.97
C ARG A 42 -2.19 -39.99 7.85
N VAL A 43 -1.29 -39.42 7.06
CA VAL A 43 0.16 -39.56 7.28
C VAL A 43 0.84 -38.28 6.79
N ALA A 44 1.55 -37.64 7.71
CA ALA A 44 2.53 -36.61 7.44
C ALA A 44 3.78 -37.25 6.82
N SER A 45 4.32 -36.65 5.77
CA SER A 45 5.72 -36.88 5.40
C SER A 45 6.34 -35.60 4.87
N ARG A 46 7.30 -35.11 5.65
CA ARG A 46 8.35 -34.18 5.24
C ARG A 46 9.09 -34.75 4.03
N ILE A 47 9.30 -33.94 3.00
CA ILE A 47 10.34 -34.16 2.00
C ILE A 47 11.08 -32.84 1.82
N ALA A 48 12.38 -32.91 2.08
CA ALA A 48 13.38 -31.90 1.79
C ALA A 48 13.83 -32.02 0.33
N SER A 49 14.25 -30.87 -0.20
CA SER A 49 15.08 -30.60 -1.39
C SER A 49 14.66 -31.19 -2.75
N ARG A 50 14.46 -30.28 -3.71
CA ARG A 50 15.11 -30.34 -5.03
C ARG A 50 15.10 -28.97 -5.71
N ASP A 51 16.32 -28.54 -6.03
CA ASP A 51 16.70 -27.49 -6.96
C ASP A 51 16.20 -27.85 -8.38
N VAL A 52 15.41 -26.95 -8.97
CA VAL A 52 15.08 -26.89 -10.40
C VAL A 52 14.94 -25.40 -10.76
N SER A 53 16.00 -24.87 -11.35
CA SER A 53 15.99 -23.76 -12.31
C SER A 53 14.93 -24.00 -13.39
N ASP A 54 13.99 -23.08 -13.59
CA ASP A 54 13.79 -22.45 -14.90
C ASP A 54 12.90 -21.20 -14.82
N ASP A 55 13.22 -20.30 -15.75
CA ASP A 55 12.77 -18.94 -16.02
C ASP A 55 11.28 -18.83 -16.39
N GLU A 56 10.43 -18.54 -15.41
CA GLU A 56 9.03 -18.12 -15.63
C GLU A 56 8.61 -17.12 -14.52
N GLY A 57 8.46 -15.83 -14.86
CA GLY A 57 7.52 -14.95 -14.15
C GLY A 57 8.02 -13.84 -13.20
N ASP A 58 9.15 -13.15 -13.46
CA ASP A 58 9.57 -11.96 -12.66
C ASP A 58 8.85 -10.65 -13.04
N LEU A 59 7.88 -10.69 -13.98
CA LEU A 59 6.89 -9.61 -14.13
C LEU A 59 5.77 -9.71 -13.09
N GLY A 60 5.66 -10.87 -12.41
CA GLY A 60 4.75 -11.07 -11.28
C GLY A 60 5.20 -10.35 -10.01
N ALA A 61 6.48 -9.97 -9.88
CA ALA A 61 6.99 -9.27 -8.69
C ALA A 61 6.53 -7.80 -8.56
N LEU A 62 5.83 -7.27 -9.57
CA LEU A 62 5.13 -5.98 -9.50
C LEU A 62 3.64 -6.14 -9.18
N SER A 63 3.11 -7.35 -9.35
CA SER A 63 1.71 -7.73 -9.13
C SER A 63 1.51 -8.61 -7.88
N ASP A 64 2.57 -9.00 -7.16
CA ASP A 64 2.48 -9.92 -6.03
C ASP A 64 2.37 -9.18 -4.69
N ASP A 65 1.13 -9.09 -4.22
CA ASP A 65 0.73 -9.26 -2.83
C ASP A 65 1.05 -8.11 -1.85
N THR A 66 0.42 -6.94 -2.05
CA THR A 66 0.13 -6.01 -0.94
C THR A 66 -0.79 -6.62 0.14
N SER A 67 -1.33 -7.82 -0.13
CA SER A 67 -2.03 -8.66 0.83
C SER A 67 -1.16 -9.70 1.54
N GLN A 68 0.17 -9.57 1.47
CA GLN A 68 1.04 -10.16 2.47
C GLN A 68 0.64 -9.60 3.83
N SER A 69 -0.04 -10.43 4.62
CA SER A 69 -0.45 -10.06 5.97
C SER A 69 0.77 -9.54 6.72
N ILE A 70 0.61 -8.52 7.58
CA ILE A 70 1.69 -7.99 8.43
C ILE A 70 2.44 -9.11 9.22
N ASN A 71 1.86 -10.30 9.30
CA ASN A 71 2.43 -11.50 9.90
C ASN A 71 3.39 -12.31 8.98
N SER A 72 3.35 -12.19 7.64
CA SER A 72 4.33 -12.87 6.76
C SER A 72 5.72 -12.24 6.87
N ILE A 73 5.78 -10.98 7.31
CA ILE A 73 7.02 -10.30 7.72
C ILE A 73 7.61 -10.95 8.98
N ASP A 74 6.82 -11.35 9.98
CA ASP A 74 7.35 -11.99 11.20
C ASP A 74 8.08 -13.30 10.85
N ALA A 75 7.56 -14.07 9.88
CA ALA A 75 8.22 -15.29 9.37
C ALA A 75 9.48 -15.02 8.54
N PHE A 76 9.58 -13.86 7.88
CA PHE A 76 10.77 -13.43 7.12
C PHE A 76 11.81 -12.73 7.99
N LEU A 77 11.40 -12.14 9.13
CA LEU A 77 12.27 -11.54 10.14
C LEU A 77 12.78 -12.56 11.16
N GLU A 78 12.08 -13.67 11.36
CA GLU A 78 12.53 -14.81 12.19
C GLU A 78 13.55 -15.71 11.47
N SER A 79 13.68 -15.62 10.14
CA SER A 79 14.86 -16.17 9.48
C SER A 79 16.05 -15.25 9.78
N ASP A 80 16.88 -15.71 10.72
CA ASP A 80 18.17 -15.19 11.18
C ASP A 80 19.24 -15.05 10.05
N ASP A 81 18.82 -14.81 8.80
CA ASP A 81 19.65 -14.55 7.63
C ASP A 81 19.87 -13.04 7.46
N PHE A 82 20.05 -12.34 8.59
CA PHE A 82 20.70 -11.04 8.65
C PHE A 82 22.19 -11.27 8.35
N THR A 83 22.48 -11.73 7.14
CA THR A 83 23.85 -11.84 6.68
C THR A 83 24.42 -10.44 6.73
N GLU A 84 25.36 -10.29 7.64
CA GLU A 84 26.58 -9.48 7.61
C GLU A 84 27.13 -9.42 6.17
N THR A 85 26.36 -8.84 5.26
CA THR A 85 26.73 -8.58 3.89
C THR A 85 27.64 -7.39 4.02
N ASN A 86 28.91 -7.59 3.71
CA ASN A 86 29.93 -6.56 3.86
C ASN A 86 29.44 -5.25 3.24
N ALA A 87 29.02 -4.30 4.07
CA ALA A 87 28.37 -3.07 3.62
C ALA A 87 29.30 -2.29 2.68
N ASP A 88 30.61 -2.36 2.90
CA ASP A 88 31.61 -1.75 2.02
C ASP A 88 31.63 -2.42 0.63
N ALA A 89 31.45 -3.73 0.57
CA ALA A 89 31.34 -4.45 -0.70
C ALA A 89 30.06 -4.07 -1.46
N LEU A 90 28.92 -3.91 -0.76
CA LEU A 90 27.67 -3.45 -1.38
C LEU A 90 27.76 -1.98 -1.83
N LYS A 91 28.44 -1.12 -1.08
CA LYS A 91 28.70 0.27 -1.49
C LYS A 91 29.60 0.33 -2.73
N GLN A 92 30.62 -0.53 -2.80
CA GLN A 92 31.47 -0.65 -3.98
C GLN A 92 30.69 -1.17 -5.19
N ASP A 93 29.85 -2.20 -4.99
CA ASP A 93 28.96 -2.76 -6.02
C ASP A 93 27.96 -1.69 -6.52
N LEU A 94 27.38 -0.91 -5.62
CA LEU A 94 26.51 0.22 -5.99
C LEU A 94 27.26 1.27 -6.79
N SER A 95 28.48 1.65 -6.38
CA SER A 95 29.27 2.63 -7.13
C SER A 95 29.59 2.13 -8.53
N SER A 96 29.98 0.86 -8.69
CA SER A 96 30.23 0.24 -10.00
C SER A 96 28.96 0.21 -10.84
N THR A 97 27.84 -0.16 -10.23
CA THR A 97 26.54 -0.20 -10.90
C THR A 97 26.08 1.19 -11.35
N ILE A 98 26.34 2.24 -10.56
CA ILE A 98 26.08 3.63 -10.96
C ILE A 98 26.92 3.98 -12.19
N ASP A 99 28.21 3.64 -12.21
CA ASP A 99 29.07 3.94 -13.35
C ASP A 99 28.57 3.23 -14.63
N GLU A 100 28.06 2.01 -14.53
CA GLU A 100 27.40 1.28 -15.63
C GLU A 100 26.08 1.93 -16.07
N VAL A 101 25.26 2.41 -15.13
CA VAL A 101 24.01 3.14 -15.44
C VAL A 101 24.32 4.47 -16.14
N LEU A 102 25.43 5.13 -15.80
CA LEU A 102 25.88 6.35 -16.46
C LEU A 102 26.49 6.09 -17.84
N GLU A 103 27.22 4.98 -18.01
CA GLU A 103 27.85 4.58 -19.26
C GLU A 103 26.87 3.89 -20.22
N ARG A 104 26.03 4.70 -20.87
CA ARG A 104 25.06 4.20 -21.86
C ARG A 104 25.69 3.80 -23.20
N LYS A 105 26.89 4.27 -23.55
CA LYS A 105 27.39 4.15 -24.92
C LYS A 105 27.88 2.73 -25.17
N GLY A 106 27.15 2.01 -26.02
CA GLY A 106 27.49 0.63 -26.39
C GLY A 106 26.86 -0.44 -25.49
N SER A 107 26.00 -0.06 -24.55
CA SER A 107 25.23 -1.03 -23.76
C SER A 107 24.01 -1.55 -24.52
N SER A 108 23.73 -2.85 -24.41
CA SER A 108 22.49 -3.46 -24.89
C SER A 108 21.32 -3.12 -23.97
N THR A 109 20.08 -3.30 -24.45
CA THR A 109 18.88 -3.14 -23.61
C THR A 109 18.91 -4.07 -22.40
N GLU A 110 19.25 -5.33 -22.61
CA GLU A 110 19.42 -6.33 -21.54
C GLU A 110 20.49 -5.91 -20.52
N GLY A 111 21.64 -5.40 -20.98
CA GLY A 111 22.69 -4.93 -20.08
C GLY A 111 22.25 -3.74 -19.21
N ARG A 112 21.42 -2.84 -19.76
CA ARG A 112 20.84 -1.73 -18.99
C ARG A 112 19.79 -2.22 -18.00
N GLU A 113 18.93 -3.15 -18.40
CA GLU A 113 17.95 -3.76 -17.50
C GLU A 113 18.62 -4.45 -16.30
N GLU A 114 19.72 -5.16 -16.55
CA GLU A 114 20.46 -5.88 -15.53
C GLU A 114 21.22 -4.93 -14.58
N ALA A 115 21.80 -3.84 -15.10
CA ALA A 115 22.37 -2.77 -14.27
C ALA A 115 21.30 -2.10 -13.39
N LEU A 116 20.12 -1.77 -13.95
CA LEU A 116 19.01 -1.20 -13.19
C LEU A 116 18.45 -2.19 -12.16
N LYS A 117 18.44 -3.49 -12.47
CA LYS A 117 18.03 -4.54 -11.52
C LYS A 117 18.96 -4.57 -10.30
N ARG A 118 20.28 -4.53 -10.52
CA ARG A 118 21.26 -4.44 -9.41
C ARG A 118 21.10 -3.15 -8.61
N TYR A 119 20.97 -2.01 -9.29
CA TYR A 119 20.78 -0.71 -8.65
C TYR A 119 19.55 -0.74 -7.72
N ASN A 120 18.42 -1.23 -8.25
CA ASN A 120 17.18 -1.34 -7.51
C ASN A 120 17.30 -2.29 -6.32
N ARG A 121 17.94 -3.45 -6.50
CA ARG A 121 18.13 -4.44 -5.43
C ARG A 121 18.91 -3.82 -4.26
N ILE A 122 20.03 -3.16 -4.54
CA ILE A 122 20.90 -2.61 -3.50
C ILE A 122 20.17 -1.51 -2.72
N LEU A 123 19.55 -0.54 -3.42
CA LEU A 123 18.84 0.57 -2.77
C LEU A 123 17.47 0.21 -2.20
N THR A 124 16.91 -0.96 -2.53
CA THR A 124 15.74 -1.50 -1.83
C THR A 124 16.15 -2.04 -0.46
N SER A 125 17.33 -2.66 -0.38
CA SER A 125 17.80 -3.36 0.82
C SER A 125 18.53 -2.47 1.81
N HIS A 126 19.22 -1.43 1.36
CA HIS A 126 20.08 -0.59 2.21
C HIS A 126 20.08 0.88 1.79
N HIS A 127 20.16 1.76 2.79
CA HIS A 127 20.31 3.20 2.65
C HIS A 127 21.78 3.58 2.43
N PHE A 128 22.13 3.85 1.16
CA PHE A 128 23.45 4.33 0.74
C PHE A 128 23.40 5.72 0.11
N GLY A 129 22.78 6.67 0.81
CA GLY A 129 22.69 8.07 0.36
C GLY A 129 24.07 8.73 0.18
N ASP A 130 25.08 8.30 0.92
CA ASP A 130 26.47 8.76 0.79
C ASP A 130 27.10 8.40 -0.56
N VAL A 131 26.77 7.23 -1.12
CA VAL A 131 27.27 6.81 -2.44
C VAL A 131 26.64 7.62 -3.57
N LEU A 132 25.38 8.03 -3.38
CA LEU A 132 24.61 8.85 -4.33
C LEU A 132 25.05 10.33 -4.34
N TYR A 133 25.65 10.81 -3.26
CA TYR A 133 26.06 12.20 -3.10
C TYR A 133 26.92 12.69 -4.28
N GLY A 134 26.52 13.82 -4.87
CA GLY A 134 27.19 14.43 -6.02
C GLY A 134 26.96 13.73 -7.37
N ARG A 135 26.20 12.63 -7.42
CA ARG A 135 25.90 11.87 -8.65
C ARG A 135 24.42 11.86 -9.03
N VAL A 136 23.53 12.33 -8.16
CA VAL A 136 22.06 12.28 -8.35
C VAL A 136 21.63 12.87 -9.68
N ASP A 137 22.05 14.09 -10.04
CA ASP A 137 21.62 14.73 -11.29
C ASP A 137 22.03 13.92 -12.53
N SER A 138 23.24 13.36 -12.53
CA SER A 138 23.74 12.50 -13.60
C SER A 138 22.95 11.19 -13.69
N ILE A 139 22.62 10.59 -12.53
CA ILE A 139 21.78 9.39 -12.44
C ILE A 139 20.40 9.68 -13.02
N LEU A 140 19.72 10.73 -12.54
CA LEU A 140 18.40 11.14 -13.02
C LEU A 140 18.39 11.44 -14.52
N ALA A 141 19.45 12.08 -15.03
CA ALA A 141 19.60 12.32 -16.47
C ALA A 141 19.75 11.01 -17.29
N SER A 142 20.41 9.98 -16.74
CA SER A 142 20.51 8.67 -17.40
C SER A 142 19.19 7.91 -17.33
N LEU A 143 18.54 7.87 -16.17
CA LEU A 143 17.24 7.24 -15.96
C LEU A 143 16.16 7.87 -16.85
N SER A 144 16.17 9.20 -16.96
CA SER A 144 15.30 9.96 -17.88
C SER A 144 15.41 9.50 -19.33
N LYS A 145 16.62 9.11 -19.77
CA LYS A 145 16.82 8.58 -21.13
C LYS A 145 16.24 7.17 -21.27
N SER A 146 16.38 6.30 -20.26
CA SER A 146 15.76 4.97 -20.28
C SER A 146 14.23 5.07 -20.33
N ILE A 147 13.63 5.94 -19.51
CA ILE A 147 12.18 6.16 -19.48
C ILE A 147 11.70 6.71 -20.83
N ARG A 148 12.35 7.76 -21.35
CA ARG A 148 11.92 8.40 -22.61
C ARG A 148 12.11 7.51 -23.84
N THR A 149 13.17 6.69 -23.86
CA THR A 149 13.45 5.84 -25.01
C THR A 149 12.54 4.62 -25.03
N GLU A 150 12.17 4.11 -23.85
CA GLU A 150 11.27 2.97 -23.67
C GLU A 150 11.63 1.80 -24.59
N SER A 151 12.92 1.46 -24.67
CA SER A 151 13.42 0.40 -25.57
C SER A 151 12.78 -0.96 -25.26
N SER A 152 12.37 -1.14 -24.01
CA SER A 152 11.50 -2.20 -23.51
C SER A 152 10.69 -1.65 -22.33
N SER A 153 9.48 -2.18 -22.12
CA SER A 153 8.68 -1.89 -20.92
C SER A 153 9.47 -2.22 -19.63
N ASN A 154 10.21 -3.32 -19.65
CA ASN A 154 11.01 -3.75 -18.51
C ASN A 154 12.14 -2.76 -18.14
N GLU A 155 12.83 -2.20 -19.12
CA GLU A 155 13.83 -1.14 -18.90
C GLU A 155 13.18 0.11 -18.29
N ALA A 156 12.03 0.53 -18.85
CA ALA A 156 11.31 1.73 -18.40
C ALA A 156 10.80 1.56 -16.96
N VAL A 157 10.15 0.45 -16.64
CA VAL A 157 9.65 0.14 -15.29
C VAL A 157 10.78 0.09 -14.27
N LYS A 158 11.90 -0.58 -14.60
CA LYS A 158 13.08 -0.60 -13.72
C LYS A 158 13.69 0.79 -13.53
N ALA A 159 13.68 1.63 -14.57
CA ALA A 159 14.17 3.01 -14.47
C ALA A 159 13.24 3.89 -13.61
N LEU A 160 11.91 3.76 -13.74
CA LEU A 160 10.94 4.44 -12.87
C LEU A 160 11.11 4.05 -11.40
N ARG A 161 11.31 2.75 -11.15
CA ARG A 161 11.63 2.27 -9.80
C ARG A 161 12.98 2.82 -9.30
N ALA A 162 13.99 2.91 -10.17
CA ALA A 162 15.27 3.49 -9.81
C ALA A 162 15.15 4.97 -9.42
N VAL A 163 14.34 5.76 -10.15
CA VAL A 163 14.04 7.16 -9.80
C VAL A 163 13.40 7.24 -8.40
N SER A 164 12.42 6.38 -8.15
CA SER A 164 11.73 6.30 -6.85
C SER A 164 12.70 5.96 -5.71
N LEU A 165 13.60 4.99 -5.94
CA LEU A 165 14.62 4.59 -4.97
C LEU A 165 15.68 5.69 -4.75
N THR A 166 16.05 6.44 -5.79
CA THR A 166 16.91 7.61 -5.65
C THR A 166 16.25 8.67 -4.76
N ALA A 167 14.96 8.97 -4.99
CA ALA A 167 14.22 9.98 -4.23
C ALA A 167 14.11 9.65 -2.73
N ILE A 168 13.80 8.40 -2.38
CA ILE A 168 13.71 8.00 -0.97
C ILE A 168 15.08 7.82 -0.32
N SER A 169 16.14 7.55 -1.10
CA SER A 169 17.49 7.30 -0.56
C SER A 169 18.33 8.57 -0.44
N PHE A 170 17.97 9.65 -1.12
CA PHE A 170 18.70 10.90 -1.08
C PHE A 170 17.75 12.09 -1.21
N GLN A 171 17.76 12.97 -0.20
CA GLN A 171 16.96 14.18 -0.22
C GLN A 171 17.51 15.16 -1.27
N ASN A 172 16.75 15.34 -2.35
CA ASN A 172 17.04 16.31 -3.40
C ASN A 172 15.75 17.05 -3.77
N ASP A 173 15.65 18.32 -3.36
CA ASP A 173 14.44 19.13 -3.53
C ASP A 173 14.19 19.52 -5.00
N SER A 174 15.14 19.30 -5.93
CA SER A 174 14.95 19.55 -7.37
C SER A 174 14.58 18.28 -8.17
N LEU A 175 14.41 17.14 -7.50
CA LEU A 175 14.13 15.87 -8.16
C LEU A 175 12.78 15.89 -8.85
N TYR A 176 11.74 16.43 -8.20
CA TYR A 176 10.42 16.54 -8.80
C TYR A 176 10.43 17.49 -10.01
N ASP A 177 11.10 18.63 -9.93
CA ASP A 177 11.26 19.56 -11.07
C ASP A 177 11.90 18.87 -12.28
N THR A 178 12.88 18.00 -12.02
CA THR A 178 13.62 17.28 -13.05
C THR A 178 12.78 16.15 -13.69
N MET A 179 12.04 15.40 -12.87
CA MET A 179 11.42 14.14 -13.28
C MET A 179 9.91 14.24 -13.49
N GLY A 180 9.21 15.13 -12.79
CA GLY A 180 7.75 15.16 -12.68
C GLY A 180 7.05 15.25 -14.03
N SER A 181 7.50 16.17 -14.91
CA SER A 181 6.95 16.32 -16.26
C SER A 181 7.17 15.08 -17.15
N LEU A 182 8.33 14.44 -17.04
CA LEU A 182 8.64 13.20 -17.78
C LEU A 182 7.77 12.04 -17.29
N VAL A 183 7.60 11.90 -15.97
CA VAL A 183 6.79 10.83 -15.38
C VAL A 183 5.31 11.03 -15.72
N LYS A 184 4.76 12.24 -15.59
CA LYS A 184 3.38 12.57 -16.03
C LYS A 184 3.16 12.21 -17.51
N ARG A 185 4.08 12.62 -18.37
CA ARG A 185 4.03 12.27 -19.80
C ARG A 185 4.11 10.76 -20.03
N THR A 186 4.88 10.03 -19.23
CA THR A 186 4.97 8.56 -19.36
C THR A 186 3.63 7.89 -19.03
N ILE A 187 2.90 8.42 -18.04
CA ILE A 187 1.55 7.96 -17.70
C ILE A 187 0.59 8.17 -18.89
N GLU A 188 0.66 9.31 -19.56
CA GLU A 188 -0.20 9.65 -20.70
C GLU A 188 0.19 8.89 -22.00
N ASP A 189 1.47 8.89 -22.36
CA ASP A 189 1.94 8.49 -23.71
C ASP A 189 2.31 7.00 -23.85
N SER A 190 2.74 6.33 -22.77
CA SER A 190 3.19 4.93 -22.85
C SER A 190 2.07 4.02 -23.37
N GLN A 191 2.43 2.99 -24.13
CA GLN A 191 1.46 2.00 -24.64
C GLN A 191 1.34 0.77 -23.75
N ASP A 192 2.14 0.71 -22.68
CA ASP A 192 2.19 -0.42 -21.76
C ASP A 192 1.57 -0.04 -20.41
N ASN A 193 0.49 -0.71 -20.03
CA ASN A 193 -0.26 -0.40 -18.81
C ASN A 193 0.58 -0.65 -17.55
N VAL A 194 1.50 -1.62 -17.57
CA VAL A 194 2.43 -1.88 -16.46
C VAL A 194 3.37 -0.69 -16.27
N THR A 195 3.89 -0.12 -17.37
CA THR A 195 4.71 1.09 -17.34
C THR A 195 3.93 2.29 -16.83
N LYS A 196 2.65 2.47 -17.23
CA LYS A 196 1.77 3.52 -16.69
C LYS A 196 1.56 3.36 -15.18
N ALA A 197 1.24 2.16 -14.71
CA ALA A 197 1.05 1.87 -13.29
C ALA A 197 2.33 2.13 -12.47
N ALA A 198 3.50 1.71 -12.98
CA ALA A 198 4.80 2.01 -12.36
C ALA A 198 5.08 3.52 -12.33
N ALA A 199 4.70 4.26 -13.38
CA ALA A 199 4.87 5.70 -13.45
C ALA A 199 3.95 6.45 -12.47
N LEU A 200 2.70 5.98 -12.27
CA LEU A 200 1.78 6.52 -11.25
C LEU A 200 2.35 6.42 -9.84
N HIS A 201 2.93 5.27 -9.48
CA HIS A 201 3.60 5.13 -8.19
C HIS A 201 4.87 5.97 -8.10
N CYS A 202 5.68 6.00 -9.16
CA CYS A 202 6.88 6.85 -9.21
C CYS A 202 6.54 8.33 -9.01
N LEU A 203 5.45 8.81 -9.61
CA LEU A 203 5.01 10.19 -9.47
C LEU A 203 4.69 10.54 -8.02
N GLY A 204 3.98 9.66 -7.31
CA GLY A 204 3.69 9.83 -5.89
C GLY A 204 4.97 9.95 -5.03
N ILE A 205 5.94 9.06 -5.26
CA ILE A 205 7.23 9.09 -4.56
C ILE A 205 8.02 10.36 -4.89
N CYS A 206 8.04 10.79 -6.16
CA CYS A 206 8.70 12.03 -6.57
C CYS A 206 8.06 13.26 -5.91
N LEU A 207 6.74 13.31 -5.79
CA LEU A 207 6.05 14.42 -5.12
C LEU A 207 6.41 14.46 -3.62
N CYS A 208 6.29 13.34 -2.92
CA CYS A 208 6.50 13.30 -1.46
C CYS A 208 7.97 13.44 -1.03
N PHE A 209 8.93 12.98 -1.84
CA PHE A 209 10.36 12.98 -1.46
C PHE A 209 11.27 13.81 -2.36
N GLY A 210 10.73 14.40 -3.43
CA GLY A 210 11.49 15.13 -4.45
C GLY A 210 11.31 16.65 -4.42
N GLY A 211 10.79 17.20 -3.32
CA GLY A 211 10.71 18.66 -3.08
C GLY A 211 9.47 19.37 -3.62
N ALA A 212 8.41 18.64 -3.98
CA ALA A 212 7.16 19.27 -4.43
C ALA A 212 6.41 19.94 -3.28
N GLY A 213 5.70 21.02 -3.58
CA GLY A 213 4.78 21.68 -2.65
C GLY A 213 3.41 21.00 -2.61
N GLU A 214 2.60 21.43 -1.64
CA GLU A 214 1.24 20.94 -1.45
C GLU A 214 0.33 21.27 -2.66
N SER A 215 0.55 22.41 -3.31
CA SER A 215 -0.19 22.81 -4.53
C SER A 215 0.03 21.80 -5.66
N GLU A 216 1.27 21.39 -5.90
CA GLU A 216 1.59 20.40 -6.93
C GLU A 216 1.03 19.01 -6.61
N MET A 217 0.95 18.67 -5.31
CA MET A 217 0.29 17.44 -4.86
C MET A 217 -1.22 17.49 -5.13
N ALA A 218 -1.88 18.60 -4.77
CA ALA A 218 -3.32 18.79 -5.00
C ALA A 218 -3.68 18.77 -6.50
N GLU A 219 -2.93 19.48 -7.34
CA GLU A 219 -3.09 19.42 -8.81
C GLU A 219 -2.92 18.00 -9.35
N THR A 220 -1.98 17.24 -8.77
CA THR A 220 -1.78 15.85 -9.17
C THR A 220 -2.92 14.95 -8.68
N CYS A 221 -3.51 15.20 -7.51
CA CYS A 221 -4.72 14.51 -7.06
C CYS A 221 -5.88 14.72 -8.03
N THR A 222 -6.08 15.92 -8.57
CA THR A 222 -7.07 16.17 -9.63
C THR A 222 -6.79 15.33 -10.89
N PHE A 223 -5.54 15.29 -11.34
CA PHE A 223 -5.14 14.44 -12.47
C PHE A 223 -5.40 12.94 -12.22
N LEU A 224 -5.12 12.45 -11.02
CA LEU A 224 -5.38 11.06 -10.64
C LEU A 224 -6.89 10.77 -10.59
N LEU A 225 -7.70 11.74 -10.14
CA LEU A 225 -9.15 11.60 -10.10
C LEU A 225 -9.76 11.45 -11.49
N GLU A 226 -9.28 12.18 -12.50
CA GLU A 226 -9.68 12.02 -13.90
C GLU A 226 -9.39 10.60 -14.43
N ILE A 227 -8.25 10.01 -14.06
CA ILE A 227 -7.92 8.62 -14.41
C ILE A 227 -8.93 7.66 -13.76
N VAL A 228 -9.29 7.88 -12.51
CA VAL A 228 -10.23 7.02 -11.78
C VAL A 228 -11.65 7.14 -12.32
N GLN A 229 -12.14 8.36 -12.55
CA GLN A 229 -13.49 8.63 -13.08
C GLN A 229 -13.69 8.06 -14.50
N SER A 230 -12.62 8.04 -15.29
CA SER A 230 -12.63 7.50 -16.65
C SER A 230 -12.32 5.99 -16.74
N ASP A 231 -12.16 5.30 -15.62
CA ASP A 231 -11.73 3.89 -15.56
C ASP A 231 -10.46 3.63 -16.40
N GLY A 232 -9.49 4.56 -16.32
CA GLY A 232 -8.21 4.52 -17.04
C GLY A 232 -8.24 5.11 -18.45
N ALA A 233 -9.41 5.35 -19.05
CA ALA A 233 -9.51 5.82 -20.44
C ALA A 233 -8.89 7.22 -20.66
N PHE A 234 -8.84 8.09 -19.65
CA PHE A 234 -8.22 9.42 -19.74
C PHE A 234 -6.74 9.37 -20.16
N VAL A 235 -6.04 8.29 -19.82
CA VAL A 235 -4.64 8.06 -20.18
C VAL A 235 -4.47 6.93 -21.20
N GLY A 236 -5.54 6.55 -21.90
CA GLY A 236 -5.52 5.48 -22.90
C GLY A 236 -5.26 4.09 -22.32
N ALA A 237 -5.70 3.85 -21.08
CA ALA A 237 -5.62 2.56 -20.39
C ALA A 237 -7.03 2.04 -20.05
N ASP A 238 -7.92 2.03 -21.05
CA ASP A 238 -9.31 1.61 -20.91
C ASP A 238 -9.43 0.24 -20.22
N ASP A 239 -10.33 0.15 -19.22
CA ASP A 239 -10.64 -1.06 -18.45
C ASP A 239 -9.39 -1.72 -17.81
N SER A 240 -8.36 -0.94 -17.46
CA SER A 240 -7.11 -1.46 -16.89
C SER A 240 -7.11 -1.38 -15.36
N PRO A 241 -7.46 -2.46 -14.63
CA PRO A 241 -7.54 -2.43 -13.16
C PRO A 241 -6.21 -2.09 -12.50
N GLU A 242 -5.09 -2.49 -13.10
CA GLU A 242 -3.74 -2.19 -12.61
C GLU A 242 -3.45 -0.68 -12.57
N VAL A 243 -3.93 0.06 -13.58
CA VAL A 243 -3.72 1.52 -13.71
C VAL A 243 -4.65 2.26 -12.77
N VAL A 244 -5.92 1.84 -12.67
CA VAL A 244 -6.91 2.45 -11.78
C VAL A 244 -6.54 2.21 -10.32
N ALA A 245 -6.14 0.98 -9.95
CA ALA A 245 -5.65 0.67 -8.61
C ALA A 245 -4.39 1.48 -8.27
N ALA A 246 -3.45 1.62 -9.21
CA ALA A 246 -2.27 2.45 -9.00
C ALA A 246 -2.63 3.93 -8.80
N ALA A 247 -3.59 4.46 -9.57
CA ALA A 247 -4.06 5.83 -9.44
C ALA A 247 -4.73 6.08 -8.07
N LEU A 248 -5.63 5.19 -7.64
CA LEU A 248 -6.27 5.23 -6.31
C LEU A 248 -5.25 5.18 -5.18
N GLN A 249 -4.28 4.26 -5.26
CA GLN A 249 -3.24 4.11 -4.24
C GLN A 249 -2.31 5.32 -4.18
N THR A 250 -1.94 5.89 -5.33
CA THR A 250 -1.15 7.12 -5.38
C THR A 250 -1.96 8.30 -4.86
N TYR A 251 -3.24 8.42 -5.18
CA TYR A 251 -4.12 9.47 -4.65
C TYR A 251 -4.19 9.38 -3.13
N ALA A 252 -4.51 8.20 -2.60
CA ALA A 252 -4.58 7.94 -1.16
C ALA A 252 -3.26 8.24 -0.43
N TYR A 253 -2.12 7.98 -1.08
CA TYR A 253 -0.81 8.32 -0.54
C TYR A 253 -0.57 9.84 -0.49
N LEU A 254 -0.85 10.57 -1.57
CA LEU A 254 -0.63 12.02 -1.66
C LEU A 254 -1.49 12.80 -0.66
N ILE A 255 -2.75 12.42 -0.49
CA ILE A 255 -3.65 13.10 0.47
C ILE A 255 -3.22 12.89 1.93
N THR A 256 -2.24 12.02 2.22
CA THR A 256 -1.64 11.96 3.56
C THR A 256 -0.77 13.18 3.88
N GLU A 257 -0.31 13.92 2.88
CA GLU A 257 0.50 15.13 3.04
C GLU A 257 -0.32 16.42 2.91
N VAL A 258 -1.42 16.39 2.16
CA VAL A 258 -2.34 17.53 1.99
C VAL A 258 -3.15 17.76 3.26
N GLN A 259 -3.21 18.97 3.79
CA GLN A 259 -3.89 19.28 5.05
C GLN A 259 -5.39 19.54 4.86
N ASP A 260 -5.73 20.36 3.88
CA ASP A 260 -7.11 20.73 3.57
C ASP A 260 -7.61 19.94 2.36
N LEU A 261 -8.72 19.25 2.54
CA LEU A 261 -9.37 18.43 1.51
C LEU A 261 -10.88 18.72 1.44
N GLU A 262 -11.36 19.79 2.07
CA GLU A 262 -12.80 20.08 2.13
C GLU A 262 -13.42 20.22 0.74
N ALA A 263 -12.72 20.88 -0.18
CA ALA A 263 -13.22 21.13 -1.53
C ALA A 263 -13.16 19.89 -2.43
N GLU A 264 -12.20 18.99 -2.20
CA GLU A 264 -11.88 17.85 -3.05
C GLU A 264 -12.57 16.55 -2.61
N SER A 265 -12.93 16.44 -1.33
CA SER A 265 -13.42 15.19 -0.74
C SER A 265 -14.73 14.72 -1.37
N GLU A 266 -15.66 15.64 -1.65
CA GLU A 266 -16.98 15.32 -2.20
C GLU A 266 -16.87 14.59 -3.55
N ASP A 267 -16.19 15.21 -4.52
CA ASP A 267 -15.99 14.67 -5.86
C ASP A 267 -15.14 13.39 -5.85
N ALA A 268 -14.16 13.33 -4.94
CA ALA A 268 -13.32 12.14 -4.77
C ALA A 268 -14.10 10.94 -4.23
N VAL A 269 -14.91 11.14 -3.18
CA VAL A 269 -15.75 10.06 -2.63
C VAL A 269 -16.76 9.59 -3.67
N GLU A 270 -17.39 10.49 -4.42
CA GLU A 270 -18.31 10.12 -5.50
C GLU A 270 -17.63 9.20 -6.52
N ALA A 271 -16.47 9.58 -7.04
CA ALA A 271 -15.70 8.78 -7.98
C ALA A 271 -15.28 7.42 -7.40
N PHE A 272 -14.83 7.37 -6.14
CA PHE A 272 -14.39 6.14 -5.50
C PHE A 272 -15.55 5.20 -5.20
N MET A 273 -16.76 5.73 -4.93
CA MET A 273 -17.96 4.91 -4.78
C MET A 273 -18.34 4.16 -6.06
N GLU A 274 -18.05 4.70 -7.25
CA GLU A 274 -18.26 3.97 -8.50
C GLU A 274 -17.28 2.80 -8.62
N GLN A 275 -16.04 2.99 -8.18
CA GLN A 275 -15.00 1.95 -8.21
C GLN A 275 -15.23 0.81 -7.21
N LEU A 276 -16.04 1.02 -6.17
CA LEU A 276 -16.50 -0.05 -5.28
C LEU A 276 -17.30 -1.14 -6.01
N ASP A 277 -17.90 -0.82 -7.15
CA ASP A 277 -18.65 -1.76 -7.99
C ASP A 277 -17.77 -2.50 -9.02
N SER A 278 -16.45 -2.26 -9.00
CA SER A 278 -15.48 -2.92 -9.89
C SER A 278 -15.47 -4.45 -9.75
N GLY A 279 -15.13 -5.14 -10.84
CA GLY A 279 -14.90 -6.59 -10.85
C GLY A 279 -13.54 -7.00 -10.27
N ASP A 280 -12.63 -6.05 -10.04
CA ASP A 280 -11.29 -6.27 -9.54
C ASP A 280 -11.19 -5.95 -8.04
N ALA A 281 -10.64 -6.89 -7.27
CA ALA A 281 -10.58 -6.77 -5.82
C ALA A 281 -9.58 -5.69 -5.35
N ASP A 282 -8.48 -5.48 -6.08
CA ASP A 282 -7.46 -4.51 -5.70
C ASP A 282 -7.94 -3.08 -5.99
N VAL A 283 -8.73 -2.86 -7.06
CA VAL A 283 -9.44 -1.61 -7.31
C VAL A 283 -10.46 -1.32 -6.20
N GLN A 284 -11.31 -2.30 -5.86
CA GLN A 284 -12.30 -2.15 -4.78
C GLN A 284 -11.64 -1.79 -3.46
N ILE A 285 -10.57 -2.51 -3.08
CA ILE A 285 -9.84 -2.26 -1.84
C ILE A 285 -9.22 -0.87 -1.87
N ALA A 286 -8.50 -0.49 -2.94
CA ALA A 286 -7.87 0.81 -3.03
C ALA A 286 -8.88 1.97 -2.91
N ALA A 287 -10.05 1.84 -3.54
CA ALA A 287 -11.13 2.82 -3.42
C ALA A 287 -11.70 2.89 -2.00
N GLY A 288 -11.96 1.75 -1.36
CA GLY A 288 -12.45 1.70 0.02
C GLY A 288 -11.47 2.29 1.03
N GLU A 289 -10.17 2.00 0.88
CA GLU A 289 -9.12 2.56 1.74
C GLU A 289 -8.96 4.07 1.55
N ALA A 290 -9.08 4.57 0.31
CA ALA A 290 -9.08 6.01 0.02
C ALA A 290 -10.29 6.73 0.62
N ILE A 291 -11.49 6.14 0.51
CA ILE A 291 -12.71 6.66 1.16
C ILE A 291 -12.51 6.72 2.68
N ALA A 292 -12.02 5.64 3.30
CA ALA A 292 -11.80 5.62 4.74
C ALA A 292 -10.81 6.72 5.19
N LEU A 293 -9.76 6.97 4.39
CA LEU A 293 -8.82 8.04 4.67
C LEU A 293 -9.46 9.44 4.56
N LEU A 294 -10.29 9.70 3.56
CA LEU A 294 -11.01 10.98 3.44
C LEU A 294 -11.95 11.20 4.62
N PHE A 295 -12.69 10.17 5.04
CA PHE A 295 -13.51 10.24 6.25
C PHE A 295 -12.64 10.50 7.50
N GLU A 296 -11.54 9.76 7.70
CA GLU A 296 -10.61 9.98 8.81
C GLU A 296 -10.06 11.42 8.83
N LYS A 297 -9.68 11.97 7.67
CA LYS A 297 -9.12 13.32 7.54
C LYS A 297 -10.15 14.43 7.71
N SER A 298 -11.44 14.16 7.59
CA SER A 298 -12.50 15.13 7.90
C SER A 298 -12.59 15.46 9.39
N TYR A 299 -11.80 14.77 10.24
CA TYR A 299 -11.68 15.02 11.67
C TYR A 299 -10.22 15.31 12.04
N THR A 300 -10.00 16.31 12.90
CA THR A 300 -8.68 16.63 13.45
C THR A 300 -8.77 16.82 14.96
N PRO A 301 -7.63 16.78 15.69
CA PRO A 301 -7.62 17.18 17.09
C PRO A 301 -8.18 18.59 17.26
N ARG A 302 -8.95 18.77 18.34
CA ARG A 302 -9.43 20.08 18.79
C ARG A 302 -8.24 20.99 19.14
N GLU A 303 -8.30 22.25 18.72
CA GLU A 303 -7.28 23.26 19.04
C GLU A 303 -7.53 23.85 20.44
N ASP A 304 -6.48 24.34 21.13
CA ASP A 304 -6.53 24.79 22.53
C ASP A 304 -7.48 25.99 22.75
N ASP A 305 -7.81 26.73 21.70
CA ASP A 305 -8.68 27.90 21.68
C ASP A 305 -10.14 27.59 21.27
N GLU A 306 -10.45 26.33 20.93
CA GLU A 306 -11.81 25.89 20.65
C GLU A 306 -12.56 25.52 21.94
N GLU A 307 -13.63 26.25 22.25
CA GLU A 307 -14.51 25.91 23.37
C GLU A 307 -15.07 24.50 23.21
N SER A 308 -15.00 23.69 24.27
CA SER A 308 -15.65 22.38 24.26
C SER A 308 -17.15 22.58 24.22
N GLU A 309 -17.75 22.49 23.03
CA GLU A 309 -19.20 22.33 22.91
C GLU A 309 -19.59 21.10 23.73
N GLY A 310 -20.32 21.35 24.82
CA GLY A 310 -20.46 20.42 25.93
C GLY A 310 -21.10 19.09 25.56
N GLU A 311 -20.45 18.00 25.95
CA GLU A 311 -21.16 16.86 26.49
C GLU A 311 -21.01 16.96 28.02
N GLY A 312 -22.11 17.30 28.69
CA GLY A 312 -22.14 17.34 30.14
C GLY A 312 -21.81 15.99 30.74
N ASP A 313 -21.08 16.04 31.87
CA ASP A 313 -21.01 15.05 32.94
C ASP A 313 -21.69 13.69 32.67
N GLU A 314 -20.95 12.74 32.10
CA GLU A 314 -21.09 11.33 32.43
C GLU A 314 -19.69 10.71 32.59
N GLU A 315 -19.19 10.75 33.84
CA GLU A 315 -18.27 9.74 34.32
C GLU A 315 -18.98 8.39 34.26
N GLU A 316 -18.92 7.71 33.11
CA GLU A 316 -19.21 6.29 33.02
C GLU A 316 -17.94 5.52 32.65
N ASP A 317 -17.44 4.81 33.65
CA ASP A 317 -16.50 3.70 33.56
C ASP A 317 -16.89 2.74 32.43
N SER A 318 -16.36 2.95 31.22
CA SER A 318 -16.40 1.96 30.15
C SER A 318 -15.04 1.28 30.06
N ASP A 319 -14.89 0.22 30.84
CA ASP A 319 -13.80 -0.75 30.81
C ASP A 319 -13.91 -1.64 29.54
N GLY A 320 -13.81 -1.00 28.37
CA GLY A 320 -13.90 -1.61 27.04
C GLY A 320 -12.74 -1.17 26.14
N PRO A 321 -12.18 -2.03 25.27
CA PRO A 321 -10.92 -1.78 24.57
C PRO A 321 -11.03 -0.85 23.33
N SER A 322 -11.98 0.09 23.31
CA SER A 322 -12.13 1.05 22.21
C SER A 322 -11.86 2.47 22.71
N MET A 323 -10.63 2.95 22.51
CA MET A 323 -10.29 4.36 22.69
C MET A 323 -10.86 5.16 21.51
N ILE A 324 -12.16 5.46 21.53
CA ILE A 324 -12.72 6.49 20.65
C ILE A 324 -12.09 7.81 21.09
N ASP A 325 -11.38 8.47 20.17
CA ASP A 325 -10.71 9.72 20.47
C ASP A 325 -11.74 10.86 20.49
N LYS A 326 -12.34 11.07 21.66
CA LYS A 326 -13.33 12.13 21.91
C LYS A 326 -12.75 13.54 21.71
N SER A 327 -11.43 13.68 21.57
CA SER A 327 -10.79 14.97 21.26
C SER A 327 -10.87 15.38 19.80
N LEU A 328 -11.30 14.47 18.90
CA LEU A 328 -11.40 14.76 17.47
C LEU A 328 -12.70 15.49 17.14
N VAL A 329 -12.56 16.66 16.52
CA VAL A 329 -13.65 17.48 16.01
C VAL A 329 -13.77 17.34 14.50
N ARG A 330 -15.01 17.36 14.00
CA ARG A 330 -15.29 17.33 12.56
C ARG A 330 -14.99 18.71 11.97
N ARG A 331 -14.15 18.76 10.93
CA ARG A 331 -13.79 19.99 10.22
C ARG A 331 -14.70 20.26 9.02
N TYR A 332 -15.01 19.22 8.26
CA TYR A 332 -15.89 19.31 7.10
C TYR A 332 -16.70 18.02 6.93
N ASN A 333 -17.61 18.01 5.95
CA ASN A 333 -18.28 16.79 5.53
C ASN A 333 -17.54 16.16 4.35
N ALA A 334 -16.98 14.95 4.52
CA ALA A 334 -16.29 14.26 3.43
C ALA A 334 -17.23 13.91 2.26
N TYR A 335 -18.53 13.68 2.52
CA TYR A 335 -19.51 13.41 1.47
C TYR A 335 -20.94 13.76 1.91
N HIS A 336 -21.76 14.35 1.04
CA HIS A 336 -23.12 14.77 1.37
C HIS A 336 -24.02 13.63 1.94
N ASN A 337 -23.82 12.38 1.50
CA ASN A 337 -24.63 11.23 1.91
C ASN A 337 -23.79 10.07 2.48
N PRO A 338 -23.29 10.17 3.73
CA PRO A 338 -22.44 9.13 4.31
C PRO A 338 -23.15 7.79 4.53
N SER A 339 -24.49 7.79 4.61
CA SER A 339 -25.29 6.57 4.75
C SER A 339 -25.22 5.67 3.50
N GLU A 340 -25.22 6.28 2.32
CA GLU A 340 -25.05 5.53 1.06
C GLU A 340 -23.67 4.90 0.94
N VAL A 341 -22.63 5.65 1.32
CA VAL A 341 -21.26 5.13 1.40
C VAL A 341 -21.21 3.93 2.36
N LEU A 342 -21.79 4.07 3.54
CA LEU A 342 -21.83 3.02 4.55
C LEU A 342 -22.55 1.76 4.04
N ASP A 343 -23.70 1.90 3.39
CA ASP A 343 -24.45 0.79 2.80
C ASP A 343 -23.62 0.03 1.77
N LYS A 344 -22.94 0.74 0.83
CA LYS A 344 -22.07 0.11 -0.16
C LYS A 344 -20.90 -0.65 0.50
N VAL A 345 -20.21 -0.01 1.44
CA VAL A 345 -19.06 -0.60 2.13
C VAL A 345 -19.48 -1.80 2.99
N GLN A 346 -20.62 -1.74 3.69
CA GLN A 346 -21.16 -2.85 4.47
C GLN A 346 -21.59 -4.03 3.59
N ASN A 347 -22.13 -3.77 2.40
CA ASN A 347 -22.45 -4.81 1.43
C ASN A 347 -21.18 -5.56 1.00
N LEU A 348 -20.08 -4.84 0.76
CA LEU A 348 -18.77 -5.43 0.44
C LEU A 348 -18.18 -6.19 1.64
N ALA A 349 -18.29 -5.64 2.86
CA ALA A 349 -17.86 -6.30 4.09
C ALA A 349 -18.61 -7.62 4.35
N ASN A 350 -19.86 -7.74 3.89
CA ASN A 350 -20.72 -8.91 4.08
C ASN A 350 -20.89 -9.79 2.82
N LEU A 351 -20.11 -9.55 1.76
CA LEU A 351 -20.22 -10.22 0.46
C LEU A 351 -20.28 -11.76 0.55
N SER A 352 -21.45 -12.33 0.25
CA SER A 352 -21.66 -13.76 0.08
C SER A 352 -21.49 -14.19 -1.38
N SER A 353 -20.31 -13.92 -1.95
CA SER A 353 -20.07 -14.22 -3.38
C SER A 353 -19.67 -15.70 -3.58
N LYS A 354 -20.37 -16.39 -4.49
CA LYS A 354 -20.02 -17.71 -5.04
C LYS A 354 -19.11 -17.62 -6.28
N GLY A 355 -18.71 -16.42 -6.71
CA GLY A 355 -17.95 -16.17 -7.94
C GLY A 355 -16.57 -15.55 -7.75
N LEU A 356 -16.23 -15.06 -6.56
CA LEU A 356 -14.90 -14.52 -6.26
C LEU A 356 -13.94 -15.63 -5.84
N ASN A 357 -12.66 -15.47 -6.16
CA ASN A 357 -11.61 -16.32 -5.62
C ASN A 357 -11.59 -16.20 -4.09
N LYS A 358 -11.25 -17.30 -3.41
CA LYS A 358 -11.21 -17.37 -1.96
C LYS A 358 -10.24 -16.34 -1.37
N THR A 359 -9.11 -16.12 -2.01
CA THR A 359 -8.10 -15.14 -1.58
C THR A 359 -8.66 -13.73 -1.63
N ASP A 360 -9.18 -13.31 -2.78
CA ASP A 360 -9.73 -11.96 -2.99
C ASP A 360 -10.89 -11.67 -2.06
N LYS A 361 -11.78 -12.65 -1.87
CA LYS A 361 -12.86 -12.59 -0.89
C LYS A 361 -12.32 -12.32 0.52
N GLN A 362 -11.25 -13.00 0.93
CA GLN A 362 -10.64 -12.77 2.25
C GLN A 362 -10.03 -11.37 2.35
N LYS A 363 -9.40 -10.87 1.28
CA LYS A 363 -8.86 -9.50 1.24
C LYS A 363 -9.97 -8.45 1.39
N ILE A 364 -11.04 -8.57 0.58
CA ILE A 364 -12.19 -7.66 0.60
C ILE A 364 -12.84 -7.64 1.98
N HIS A 365 -13.24 -8.80 2.52
CA HIS A 365 -13.87 -8.84 3.85
C HIS A 365 -12.99 -8.23 4.93
N ARG A 366 -11.67 -8.44 4.85
CA ARG A 366 -10.73 -7.89 5.81
C ARG A 366 -10.65 -6.36 5.71
N SER A 367 -10.51 -5.83 4.50
CA SER A 367 -10.39 -4.37 4.29
C SER A 367 -11.72 -3.67 4.61
N PHE A 368 -12.83 -4.14 4.03
CA PHE A 368 -14.13 -3.49 4.15
C PHE A 368 -14.75 -3.56 5.55
N ALA A 369 -14.35 -4.52 6.39
CA ALA A 369 -14.73 -4.50 7.81
C ALA A 369 -14.16 -3.27 8.53
N SER A 370 -12.91 -2.91 8.25
CA SER A 370 -12.28 -1.72 8.83
C SER A 370 -12.81 -0.44 8.19
N VAL A 371 -12.99 -0.41 6.86
CA VAL A 371 -13.56 0.75 6.14
C VAL A 371 -14.96 1.07 6.68
N ALA A 372 -15.82 0.06 6.88
CA ALA A 372 -17.18 0.27 7.40
C ALA A 372 -17.18 0.95 8.77
N ILE A 373 -16.29 0.51 9.66
CA ILE A 373 -16.14 1.11 11.00
C ILE A 373 -15.75 2.58 10.88
N THR A 374 -14.80 2.92 10.01
CA THR A 374 -14.36 4.32 9.84
C THR A 374 -15.42 5.20 9.16
N VAL A 375 -16.18 4.67 8.20
CA VAL A 375 -17.26 5.45 7.57
C VAL A 375 -18.41 5.70 8.57
N GLU A 376 -18.70 4.74 9.46
CA GLU A 376 -19.70 4.88 10.53
C GLU A 376 -19.23 5.84 11.63
N ASP A 377 -17.98 5.70 12.08
CA ASP A 377 -17.34 6.61 13.04
C ASP A 377 -15.89 6.94 12.61
N PRO A 378 -15.68 8.09 11.94
CA PRO A 378 -14.35 8.47 11.46
C PRO A 378 -13.30 8.63 12.56
N ARG A 379 -13.71 8.88 13.80
CA ARG A 379 -12.80 9.02 14.95
C ARG A 379 -12.12 7.71 15.32
N ALA A 380 -12.76 6.58 14.99
CA ALA A 380 -12.21 5.26 15.25
C ALA A 380 -10.91 5.01 14.47
N GLY A 381 -10.71 5.67 13.32
CA GLY A 381 -9.56 5.45 12.44
C GLY A 381 -9.43 3.99 11.99
N LEU A 382 -8.20 3.53 11.77
CA LEU A 382 -7.95 2.16 11.30
C LEU A 382 -8.04 1.15 12.45
N GLN A 383 -9.11 0.35 12.42
CA GLN A 383 -9.35 -0.72 13.39
C GLN A 383 -9.05 -2.11 12.83
N SER A 384 -8.65 -3.04 13.69
CA SER A 384 -8.48 -4.45 13.36
C SER A 384 -8.82 -5.30 14.56
N ASN A 385 -9.59 -6.37 14.33
CA ASN A 385 -9.94 -7.37 15.36
C ASN A 385 -8.71 -8.09 15.95
N ASN A 386 -7.53 -7.90 15.35
CA ASN A 386 -6.27 -8.37 15.89
C ASN A 386 -5.27 -7.21 15.93
N ALA A 387 -5.00 -6.71 17.14
CA ALA A 387 -4.07 -5.61 17.40
C ALA A 387 -2.64 -5.91 16.94
N SER A 388 -2.21 -7.18 16.90
CA SER A 388 -0.88 -7.55 16.37
C SER A 388 -0.74 -7.24 14.89
N ARG A 389 -1.87 -7.16 14.16
CA ARG A 389 -1.90 -6.81 12.74
C ARG A 389 -1.82 -5.31 12.51
N LEU A 390 -1.84 -4.48 13.55
CA LEU A 390 -1.59 -3.05 13.45
C LEU A 390 -0.18 -2.71 13.96
N LEU A 391 0.64 -3.70 14.31
CA LEU A 391 1.97 -3.49 14.83
C LEU A 391 3.01 -3.94 13.81
N VAL A 392 3.91 -3.04 13.42
CA VAL A 392 5.13 -3.39 12.69
C VAL A 392 6.26 -3.40 13.70
N ARG A 393 6.82 -4.57 13.97
CA ARG A 393 7.93 -4.72 14.92
C ARG A 393 9.23 -4.33 14.23
N ILE A 394 9.94 -3.38 14.84
CA ILE A 394 11.26 -2.94 14.41
C ILE A 394 12.26 -3.57 15.38
N HIS A 395 12.58 -4.83 15.09
CA HIS A 395 13.47 -5.69 15.89
C HIS A 395 13.16 -5.64 17.41
N ARG A 396 14.17 -5.43 18.26
CA ARG A 396 14.06 -5.35 19.73
C ARG A 396 13.83 -3.93 20.25
N GLU A 397 13.83 -2.93 19.38
CA GLU A 397 13.99 -1.52 19.78
C GLU A 397 12.68 -0.72 19.71
N GLY A 398 11.71 -1.12 18.88
CA GLY A 398 10.44 -0.38 18.77
C GLY A 398 9.34 -1.12 18.03
N GLU A 399 8.13 -0.60 18.14
CA GLU A 399 6.96 -1.06 17.40
C GLU A 399 6.26 0.16 16.79
N ILE A 400 5.98 0.13 15.49
CA ILE A 400 5.08 1.11 14.86
C ILE A 400 3.66 0.59 15.02
N LYS A 401 2.82 1.39 15.67
CA LYS A 401 1.38 1.19 15.66
C LYS A 401 0.77 1.92 14.45
N VAL A 402 0.26 1.13 13.51
CA VAL A 402 -0.48 1.51 12.30
C VAL A 402 -1.97 1.51 12.63
N ASP A 403 -2.40 2.47 13.42
CA ASP A 403 -3.78 2.63 13.90
C ASP A 403 -4.55 3.78 13.23
N LYS A 404 -3.97 4.34 12.18
CA LYS A 404 -4.55 5.41 11.36
C LYS A 404 -4.39 5.07 9.89
N TRP A 405 -5.36 5.47 9.07
CA TRP A 405 -5.36 5.23 7.63
C TRP A 405 -4.18 5.92 6.95
N TRP A 406 -3.81 7.13 7.38
CA TRP A 406 -2.65 7.82 6.81
C TRP A 406 -1.34 7.03 7.03
N LYS A 407 -1.18 6.38 8.20
CA LYS A 407 -0.02 5.51 8.47
C LYS A 407 -0.03 4.29 7.55
N LEU A 408 -1.20 3.71 7.31
CA LEU A 408 -1.34 2.57 6.41
C LEU A 408 -0.97 2.95 4.97
N MET A 409 -1.45 4.09 4.46
CA MET A 409 -1.13 4.53 3.09
C MET A 409 0.36 4.78 2.91
N ARG A 410 1.00 5.49 3.86
CA ARG A 410 2.45 5.71 3.83
C ARG A 410 3.22 4.40 3.93
N LEU A 411 2.81 3.48 4.81
CA LEU A 411 3.42 2.15 4.93
C LEU A 411 3.29 1.31 3.66
N ASN A 412 2.14 1.35 3.00
CA ASN A 412 1.90 0.63 1.76
C ASN A 412 2.81 1.18 0.64
N ALA A 413 2.95 2.50 0.52
CA ALA A 413 3.87 3.13 -0.43
C ALA A 413 5.34 2.71 -0.15
N LEU A 414 5.76 2.76 1.11
CA LEU A 414 7.09 2.36 1.54
C LEU A 414 7.36 0.88 1.29
N ARG A 415 6.41 -0.02 1.57
CA ARG A 415 6.57 -1.46 1.32
C ARG A 415 6.62 -1.80 -0.16
N ARG A 416 5.84 -1.12 -1.00
CA ARG A 416 5.90 -1.30 -2.45
C ARG A 416 7.28 -0.97 -3.00
N LEU A 417 7.93 0.05 -2.43
CA LEU A 417 9.24 0.53 -2.86
C LEU A 417 10.42 -0.22 -2.22
N LEU A 418 10.38 -0.47 -0.91
CA LEU A 418 11.50 -1.01 -0.13
C LEU A 418 11.31 -2.46 0.33
N ALA A 419 10.12 -3.04 0.18
CA ALA A 419 9.78 -4.38 0.69
C ALA A 419 10.24 -4.58 2.14
N GLY A 420 10.93 -5.69 2.44
CA GLY A 420 11.52 -5.95 3.76
C GLY A 420 12.70 -5.02 4.11
N GLY A 421 13.34 -4.40 3.11
CA GLY A 421 14.46 -3.47 3.31
C GLY A 421 14.05 -2.16 3.97
N PHE A 422 12.76 -1.85 4.05
CA PHE A 422 12.23 -0.73 4.84
C PHE A 422 12.81 -0.69 6.26
N ILE A 423 13.00 -1.86 6.89
CA ILE A 423 13.54 -1.96 8.25
C ILE A 423 15.03 -1.56 8.29
N ASN A 424 15.82 -1.96 7.28
CA ASN A 424 17.22 -1.57 7.19
C ASN A 424 17.36 -0.05 7.00
N HIS A 425 16.59 0.53 6.07
CA HIS A 425 16.59 1.99 5.86
C HIS A 425 16.24 2.75 7.14
N TYR A 426 15.30 2.23 7.92
CA TYR A 426 14.96 2.79 9.22
C TYR A 426 16.16 2.81 10.17
N PHE A 427 16.85 1.67 10.35
CA PHE A 427 18.01 1.55 11.24
C PHE A 427 19.24 2.33 10.77
N GLU A 428 19.43 2.41 9.47
CA GLU A 428 20.53 3.13 8.83
C GLU A 428 20.31 4.66 8.85
N GLY A 429 19.21 5.12 9.43
CA GLY A 429 18.95 6.54 9.67
C GLY A 429 18.43 7.28 8.44
N ASN A 430 17.75 6.59 7.52
CA ASN A 430 17.14 7.24 6.37
C ASN A 430 16.04 8.22 6.84
N LYS A 431 16.35 9.52 6.78
CA LYS A 431 15.45 10.59 7.24
C LYS A 431 14.10 10.58 6.53
N GLN A 432 14.06 10.26 5.24
CA GLN A 432 12.81 10.22 4.48
C GLN A 432 11.87 9.12 5.02
N VAL A 433 12.44 7.97 5.35
CA VAL A 433 11.70 6.84 5.96
C VAL A 433 11.26 7.18 7.38
N LEU A 434 12.16 7.74 8.19
CA LEU A 434 11.89 8.14 9.58
C LEU A 434 10.76 9.18 9.69
N ASN A 435 10.76 10.18 8.80
CA ASN A 435 9.76 11.24 8.78
C ASN A 435 8.40 10.75 8.26
N SER A 436 8.40 9.79 7.32
CA SER A 436 7.17 9.25 6.75
C SER A 436 6.37 8.43 7.78
N LEU A 437 7.04 7.65 8.62
CA LEU A 437 6.44 6.82 9.68
C LEU A 437 7.22 6.92 11.01
N PRO A 438 6.94 7.92 11.85
CA PRO A 438 7.62 8.06 13.13
C PRO A 438 7.27 6.90 14.08
N VAL A 439 8.28 6.29 14.69
CA VAL A 439 8.13 5.17 15.63
C VAL A 439 7.96 5.69 17.06
N LEU A 440 7.08 5.05 17.81
CA LEU A 440 7.08 5.16 19.26
C LEU A 440 8.23 4.31 19.81
N VAL A 441 9.38 4.95 20.08
CA VAL A 441 10.50 4.28 20.76
C VAL A 441 9.98 3.76 22.10
N ARG A 442 10.14 2.46 22.36
CA ARG A 442 9.91 1.95 23.71
C ARG A 442 10.94 2.62 24.60
N SER A 443 10.49 3.47 25.51
CA SER A 443 11.33 3.93 26.61
C SER A 443 11.91 2.68 27.26
N THR A 444 13.21 2.47 27.15
CA THR A 444 13.92 1.38 27.82
C THR A 444 14.01 1.69 29.31
N GLY A 445 12.85 1.87 29.94
CA GLY A 445 12.66 1.80 31.38
C GLY A 445 12.50 0.33 31.72
N GLY A 446 13.61 -0.31 32.08
CA GLY A 446 13.61 -1.70 32.53
C GLY A 446 12.73 -1.87 33.77
N THR A 447 11.47 -2.25 33.57
CA THR A 447 10.72 -2.98 34.59
C THR A 447 11.06 -4.44 34.43
N LEU A 448 12.07 -4.88 35.18
CA LEU A 448 12.32 -6.30 35.43
C LEU A 448 11.04 -6.91 35.99
N SER A 449 10.31 -7.64 35.15
CA SER A 449 9.23 -8.49 35.60
C SER A 449 9.81 -9.58 36.52
N PRO A 450 9.27 -9.83 37.72
CA PRO A 450 9.87 -10.77 38.65
C PRO A 450 9.84 -12.18 38.06
N ARG A 451 11.03 -12.69 37.75
CA ARG A 451 11.25 -14.07 37.30
C ARG A 451 10.63 -15.02 38.33
N ARG A 452 9.53 -15.69 37.93
CA ARG A 452 8.94 -16.82 38.65
C ARG A 452 10.04 -17.82 39.02
N THR A 453 10.33 -17.93 40.30
CA THR A 453 11.22 -18.97 40.83
C THR A 453 10.53 -20.33 40.74
N PRO A 454 11.23 -21.40 40.34
CA PRO A 454 10.65 -22.72 40.27
C PRO A 454 10.45 -23.27 41.68
N LYS A 455 9.23 -23.77 41.95
CA LYS A 455 8.88 -24.55 43.15
C LYS A 455 9.88 -25.68 43.35
N ARG A 456 10.72 -25.59 44.39
CA ARG A 456 11.39 -26.76 44.98
C ARG A 456 10.56 -27.30 46.14
N GLY A 457 10.37 -28.61 46.11
CA GLY A 457 9.61 -29.39 47.08
C GLY A 457 10.12 -29.19 48.50
N GLY A 458 9.18 -29.33 49.44
CA GLY A 458 9.47 -29.18 50.86
C GLY A 458 10.42 -30.24 51.38
N ASP A 459 11.15 -29.88 52.42
CA ASP A 459 11.20 -30.75 53.59
C ASP A 459 11.47 -29.96 54.88
N ARG A 460 11.03 -30.57 55.97
CA ARG A 460 10.93 -30.05 57.33
C ARG A 460 12.31 -29.96 58.00
N TYR A 461 12.44 -29.02 58.94
CA TYR A 461 12.88 -29.19 60.33
C TYR A 461 13.53 -27.89 60.83
N GLY A 462 13.05 -27.42 61.98
CA GLY A 462 13.49 -26.18 62.60
C GLY A 462 14.79 -26.31 63.38
N ALA A 463 15.40 -25.17 63.66
CA ALA A 463 16.08 -24.91 64.93
C ALA A 463 16.39 -23.42 65.05
N SER A 464 16.07 -22.92 66.23
CA SER A 464 16.49 -21.66 66.83
C SER A 464 17.99 -21.36 66.64
N ARG A 465 18.35 -20.11 66.31
CA ARG A 465 19.53 -19.43 66.86
C ARG A 465 19.46 -17.92 66.61
N ARG A 466 20.14 -17.21 67.49
CA ARG A 466 19.98 -15.85 67.98
C ARG A 466 21.34 -15.15 67.77
N PHE A 467 21.36 -13.80 67.71
CA PHE A 467 22.55 -12.91 67.83
C PHE A 467 23.51 -12.88 66.60
N VAL A 468 24.20 -11.80 66.21
CA VAL A 468 24.30 -10.40 66.66
C VAL A 468 24.97 -9.55 65.57
N SER A 469 24.79 -8.24 65.66
CA SER A 469 25.45 -7.17 64.89
C SER A 469 26.97 -7.10 65.09
N ALA A 470 27.70 -6.63 64.07
CA ALA A 470 29.00 -5.94 64.17
C ALA A 470 29.12 -5.09 62.89
N GLU A 471 29.03 -3.77 62.96
CA GLU A 471 30.12 -2.80 63.20
C GLU A 471 31.17 -2.77 62.07
N GLU A 472 31.18 -1.61 61.39
CA GLU A 472 32.31 -0.81 60.91
C GLU A 472 33.58 -1.54 60.45
N TYR A 473 33.88 -1.41 59.16
CA TYR A 473 34.89 -0.47 58.64
C TYR A 473 34.66 -0.18 57.16
#